data_AF-A0AA97II42-F1
#
_entry.id   AF-A0AA97II42-F1
#
_cell.length_a   1.000
_cell.length_b   1.000
_cell.length_c   1.000
_cell.angle_alpha   90.00
_cell.angle_beta   90.00
_cell.angle_gamma   90.00
#
_symmetry.space_group_name_H-M   'P 1'
#
loop_
_entity.id
_entity.type
_entity.pdbx_description
1 polymer ?
#
loop_
_entity_poly.entity_id
_entity_poly.type
_entity_poly.pdbx_seq_one_letter_code
_entity_poly.pdbx_strand_id
1 'polypeptide(L)'
;MKLDKCPCCLGEAELASMMVGDTEMWQVTCSSCGLSTELDDDQAFSEERWNLRLERSKLKMWVTLLASLLPFLAVAAFLGGSFMGLRIQ
;
A
#
# COMPACT_ATOMS: atom_id res chain seq x y z
N MET A 1 -1.28 4.13 19.35
CA MET A 1 -0.13 4.28 18.43
C MET A 1 -0.36 5.49 17.53
N LYS A 2 0.60 5.89 16.69
CA LYS A 2 0.31 6.89 15.64
C LYS A 2 -0.28 6.17 14.44
N LEU A 3 -1.43 6.62 13.94
CA LEU A 3 -2.06 6.10 12.74
C LEU A 3 -1.30 6.56 11.49
N ASP A 4 -1.06 5.64 10.56
CA ASP A 4 -0.51 5.95 9.26
C ASP A 4 -1.55 6.61 8.33
N LYS A 5 -1.04 7.35 7.34
CA LYS A 5 -1.87 7.96 6.30
C LYS A 5 -2.64 6.90 5.50
N CYS A 6 -3.76 7.31 4.93
CA CYS A 6 -4.56 6.41 4.10
C CYS A 6 -3.74 5.85 2.91
N PRO A 7 -3.74 4.52 2.67
CA PRO A 7 -3.02 3.92 1.55
C PRO A 7 -3.59 4.30 0.18
N CYS A 8 -4.85 4.73 0.11
CA CYS A 8 -5.50 5.09 -1.16
C CYS A 8 -5.26 6.55 -1.55
N CYS A 9 -5.51 7.50 -0.65
CA CYS A 9 -5.48 8.93 -0.96
C CYS A 9 -4.41 9.71 -0.21
N LEU A 10 -3.63 9.07 0.66
CA LEU A 10 -2.65 9.71 1.55
C LEU A 10 -3.25 10.78 2.49
N GLY A 11 -4.58 10.79 2.65
CA GLY A 11 -5.32 11.62 3.58
C GLY A 11 -5.12 11.15 5.03
N GLU A 12 -5.63 11.96 5.96
CA GLU A 12 -5.56 11.65 7.39
C GLU A 12 -6.51 10.50 7.76
N ALA A 13 -6.07 9.71 8.73
CA ALA A 13 -6.83 8.61 9.30
C ALA A 13 -7.19 8.99 10.73
N GLU A 14 -8.45 8.76 11.08
CA GLU A 14 -9.05 9.12 12.34
C GLU A 14 -9.61 7.86 13.00
N LEU A 15 -9.44 7.77 14.31
CA LEU A 15 -10.01 6.71 15.12
C LEU A 15 -11.40 7.16 15.59
N ALA A 16 -12.40 6.36 15.29
CA ALA A 16 -13.77 6.52 15.76
C ALA A 16 -14.12 5.39 16.73
N SER A 17 -14.83 5.72 17.81
CA SER A 17 -15.51 4.72 18.63
C SER A 17 -17.02 4.86 18.49
N MET A 18 -17.73 3.75 18.61
CA MET A 18 -19.19 3.72 18.69
C MET A 18 -19.66 2.65 19.68
N MET A 19 -20.74 2.95 20.39
CA MET A 19 -21.42 1.97 21.22
C MET A 19 -22.31 1.08 20.36
N VAL A 20 -22.08 -0.23 20.39
CA VAL A 20 -22.94 -1.24 19.76
C VAL A 20 -23.54 -2.10 20.86
N GLY A 21 -24.78 -1.80 21.23
CA GLY A 21 -25.38 -2.37 22.45
C GLY A 21 -24.63 -1.85 23.69
N ASP A 22 -24.09 -2.78 24.48
CA ASP A 22 -23.33 -2.47 25.71
C ASP A 22 -21.80 -2.52 25.50
N THR A 23 -21.33 -2.66 24.26
CA THR A 23 -19.90 -2.79 23.94
C THR A 23 -19.42 -1.57 23.17
N GLU A 24 -18.30 -0.97 23.60
CA GLU A 24 -17.59 0.06 22.85
C GLU A 24 -16.76 -0.61 21.77
N MET A 25 -17.01 -0.22 20.52
CA MET A 25 -16.33 -0.75 19.34
C MET A 25 -15.54 0.38 18.67
N TRP A 26 -14.41 0.03 18.09
CA TRP A 26 -13.43 0.93 17.49
C TRP A 26 -13.34 0.70 15.98
N GLN A 27 -13.07 1.76 15.25
CA GLN A 27 -12.88 1.74 13.81
C GLN A 27 -11.92 2.85 13.40
N VAL A 28 -11.00 2.56 12.47
CA VAL A 28 -10.18 3.59 11.83
C VAL A 28 -10.80 3.97 10.49
N THR A 29 -10.95 5.26 10.23
CA THR A 29 -11.57 5.79 9.01
C THR A 29 -10.72 6.90 8.39
N CYS A 30 -10.70 7.00 7.07
CA CYS A 30 -10.07 8.12 6.39
C CYS A 30 -11.09 9.23 6.12
N SER A 31 -10.79 10.44 6.60
CA SER A 31 -11.67 11.61 6.45
C SER A 31 -11.78 12.12 5.00
N SER A 32 -10.85 11.74 4.11
CA SER A 32 -10.85 12.21 2.72
C SER A 32 -11.55 11.26 1.73
N CYS A 33 -11.30 9.95 1.81
CA CYS A 33 -11.83 8.97 0.85
C CYS A 33 -12.88 8.01 1.43
N GLY A 34 -13.16 8.08 2.73
CA GLY A 34 -14.14 7.21 3.39
C GLY A 34 -13.70 5.76 3.57
N LEU A 35 -12.43 5.42 3.28
CA LEU A 35 -11.91 4.09 3.53
C LEU A 35 -11.89 3.82 5.03
N SER A 36 -12.47 2.70 5.46
CA SER A 36 -12.54 2.32 6.87
C SER A 36 -12.01 0.89 7.14
N THR A 37 -11.71 0.60 8.41
CA THR A 37 -11.53 -0.77 8.92
C THR A 37 -12.87 -1.40 9.27
N GLU A 38 -12.87 -2.68 9.59
CA GLU A 38 -14.00 -3.27 10.31
C GLU A 38 -14.12 -2.68 11.73
N LEU A 39 -15.31 -2.85 12.30
CA LEU A 39 -15.58 -2.51 13.69
C LEU A 39 -15.06 -3.64 14.58
N ASP A 40 -14.24 -3.30 15.56
CA ASP A 40 -13.62 -4.27 16.47
C ASP A 40 -13.73 -3.81 17.92
N ASP A 41 -13.74 -4.73 18.88
CA ASP A 41 -13.80 -4.39 20.31
C ASP A 41 -12.43 -3.95 20.87
N ASP A 42 -11.35 -4.24 20.15
CA ASP A 42 -9.99 -3.82 20.48
C ASP A 42 -9.52 -2.64 19.59
N GLN A 43 -9.27 -1.51 20.26
CA GLN A 43 -8.68 -0.32 19.65
C GLN A 43 -7.30 -0.60 19.02
N ALA A 44 -6.41 -1.29 19.74
CA ALA A 44 -5.04 -1.51 19.31
C ALA A 44 -5.00 -2.40 18.07
N PHE A 45 -5.87 -3.40 18.02
CA PHE A 45 -6.02 -4.27 16.85
C PHE A 45 -6.49 -3.50 15.61
N SER A 46 -7.45 -2.57 15.77
CA SER A 46 -7.92 -1.70 14.69
C SER A 46 -6.81 -0.80 14.13
N GLU A 47 -5.98 -0.23 15.01
CA GLU A 47 -4.83 0.60 14.63
C GLU A 47 -3.74 -0.22 13.90
N GLU A 48 -3.38 -1.39 14.45
CA GLU A 48 -2.35 -2.26 13.88
C GLU A 48 -2.76 -2.74 12.47
N ARG A 49 -4.01 -3.18 12.33
CA ARG A 49 -4.57 -3.65 11.05
C ARG A 49 -4.57 -2.55 10.00
N TRP A 50 -4.85 -1.30 10.38
CA TRP A 50 -4.76 -0.16 9.48
C TRP A 50 -3.33 0.07 8.99
N ASN A 51 -2.37 0.09 9.89
CA ASN A 51 -0.96 0.35 9.56
C ASN A 51 -0.36 -0.78 8.70
N LEU A 52 -0.66 -2.05 9.00
CA LEU A 52 -0.23 -3.21 8.21
C LEU A 52 -0.78 -3.20 6.77
N ARG A 53 -1.94 -2.55 6.55
CA ARG A 53 -2.52 -2.40 5.20
C ARG A 53 -1.59 -1.62 4.28
N LEU A 54 -0.84 -0.66 4.82
CA LEU A 54 0.09 0.18 4.06
C LEU A 54 1.36 -0.58 3.67
N GLU A 55 1.93 -1.38 4.57
CA GLU A 55 3.09 -2.23 4.25
C GLU A 55 2.77 -3.19 3.10
N ARG A 56 1.59 -3.83 3.17
CA ARG A 56 1.12 -4.74 2.13
C ARG A 56 0.90 -4.01 0.80
N SER A 57 0.50 -2.74 0.82
CA SER A 57 0.35 -1.91 -0.40
C SER A 57 1.70 -1.55 -1.04
N LYS A 58 2.70 -1.17 -0.24
CA LYS A 58 4.06 -0.83 -0.70
C LYS A 58 4.73 -2.03 -1.36
N LEU A 59 4.61 -3.21 -0.74
CA LEU A 59 5.13 -4.47 -1.30
C LEU A 59 4.58 -4.74 -2.70
N LYS A 60 3.26 -4.62 -2.89
CA LYS A 60 2.63 -4.80 -4.21
C LYS A 60 3.21 -3.84 -5.24
N MET A 61 3.35 -2.55 -4.91
CA MET A 61 3.91 -1.54 -5.81
C MET A 61 5.33 -1.89 -6.27
N TRP A 62 6.22 -2.30 -5.35
CA TRP A 62 7.58 -2.71 -5.70
C TRP A 62 7.61 -3.93 -6.60
N VAL A 63 6.75 -4.91 -6.35
CA VAL A 63 6.62 -6.10 -7.22
C VAL A 63 6.18 -5.69 -8.61
N THR A 64 5.18 -4.82 -8.75
CA THR A 64 4.70 -4.35 -10.06
C THR A 64 5.79 -3.58 -10.80
N LEU A 65 6.58 -2.77 -10.10
CA LEU A 65 7.67 -1.98 -10.67
C LEU A 65 8.82 -2.89 -11.13
N LEU A 66 9.22 -3.86 -10.31
CA LEU A 66 10.24 -4.85 -10.69
C LEU A 66 9.78 -5.70 -11.89
N ALA A 67 8.52 -6.12 -11.89
CA ALA A 67 7.93 -6.90 -12.97
C ALA A 67 7.88 -6.12 -14.29
N SER A 68 7.67 -4.79 -14.26
CA SER A 68 7.66 -3.96 -15.47
C SER A 68 9.07 -3.56 -15.93
N LEU A 69 10.04 -3.45 -15.01
CA LEU A 69 11.42 -3.07 -15.33
C LEU A 69 12.20 -4.21 -16.00
N LEU A 70 11.96 -5.46 -15.59
CA LEU A 70 12.62 -6.66 -16.15
C LEU A 70 12.53 -6.76 -17.69
N PRO A 71 11.35 -6.70 -18.32
CA PRO A 71 11.26 -6.77 -19.78
C PRO A 71 11.90 -5.56 -20.46
N PHE A 72 11.85 -4.37 -19.85
CA PHE A 72 12.52 -3.19 -20.39
C PHE A 72 14.04 -3.37 -20.43
N LEU A 73 14.64 -3.90 -19.36
CA LEU A 73 16.07 -4.21 -19.30
C LEU A 73 16.46 -5.28 -20.31
N ALA A 74 15.63 -6.31 -20.50
CA ALA A 74 15.88 -7.35 -21.50
C ALA A 74 15.92 -6.77 -22.93
N VAL A 75 14.97 -5.90 -23.27
CA VAL A 75 14.94 -5.21 -24.58
C VAL A 75 16.13 -4.27 -24.74
N ALA A 76 16.47 -3.49 -23.71
CA ALA A 76 17.61 -2.58 -23.74
C ALA A 76 18.94 -3.33 -23.92
N ALA A 77 19.13 -4.45 -23.22
CA ALA A 77 20.32 -5.30 -23.38
C ALA A 77 20.40 -5.94 -24.77
N PHE A 78 19.26 -6.41 -25.31
CA PHE A 78 19.19 -6.97 -26.66
C PHE A 78 19.54 -5.93 -27.74
N LEU A 79 18.99 -4.72 -27.65
CA LEU A 79 19.29 -3.62 -28.57
C LEU A 79 20.74 -3.15 -28.42
N GLY A 80 21.22 -2.95 -27.19
CA GLY A 80 22.61 -2.55 -26.92
C GLY A 80 23.61 -3.56 -27.46
N GLY A 81 23.36 -4.86 -27.24
CA GLY A 81 24.17 -5.95 -27.80
C GLY A 81 24.14 -5.97 -29.33
N SER A 82 22.97 -5.75 -29.94
CA SER A 82 22.83 -5.69 -31.41
C SER A 82 23.61 -4.52 -32.02
N PHE A 83 23.56 -3.33 -31.42
CA PHE A 83 24.30 -2.16 -31.89
C PHE A 83 25.82 -2.27 -31.67
N MET A 84 26.27 -2.88 -30.57
CA MET A 84 27.70 -3.17 -30.35
C MET A 84 28.20 -4.26 -31.31
N GLY A 85 27.41 -5.29 -31.59
CA GLY A 85 27.74 -6.33 -32.57
C GLY A 85 27.90 -5.78 -33.99
N LEU A 86 27.03 -4.86 -34.40
CA LEU A 86 27.10 -4.17 -35.70
C LEU A 86 28.31 -3.24 -35.87
N ARG A 87 29.00 -2.85 -34.79
CA ARG A 87 30.21 -2.01 -34.85
C ARG A 87 31.52 -2.81 -34.88
N ILE A 88 31.46 -4.13 -34.68
CA ILE A 88 32.64 -5.03 -34.66
C ILE A 88 32.78 -5.79 -35.99
N GLN A 89 31.85 -5.59 -36.93
CA GLN A 89 31.87 -6.16 -38.29
C GLN A 89 32.22 -5.08 -39.31
#